data_AF-A0A7Y7XHT6-F1
#
_entry.id   AF-A0A7Y7XHT6-F1
#
_cell.length_a   1.000
_cell.length_b   1.000
_cell.length_c   1.000
_cell.angle_alpha   90.00
_cell.angle_beta   90.00
_cell.angle_gamma   90.00
#
_symmetry.space_group_name_H-M   'P 1'
#
loop_
_entity.id
_entity.type
_entity.pdbx_description
1 polymer ?
#
loop_
_entity_poly.entity_id
_entity_poly.type
_entity_poly.pdbx_seq_one_letter_code
_entity_poly.pdbx_strand_id
1 'polypeptide(L)' 'FSTTYEITSVGNGAIPIGRPVGNTRLYVLDAQGEPVPLGVEGELYIGG' A
#
# COMPACT_ATOMS: atom_id res chain seq x y z
N PHE A 1 5.65 3.00 -12.03
CA PHE A 1 4.40 2.63 -11.34
C PHE A 1 4.74 1.56 -10.32
N SER A 2 4.28 1.69 -9.07
CA SER A 2 4.65 0.77 -7.98
C SER A 2 3.48 -0.08 -7.48
N THR A 3 2.25 0.44 -7.54
CA THR A 3 1.02 -0.32 -7.29
C THR A 3 -0.01 -0.10 -8.38
N THR A 4 -0.94 -1.04 -8.53
CA THR A 4 -2.13 -0.90 -9.39
C THR A 4 -3.38 -1.40 -8.70
N TYR A 5 -4.49 -0.73 -8.98
CA TYR A 5 -5.84 -1.11 -8.55
C TYR A 5 -6.77 -1.08 -9.77
N GLU A 6 -7.51 -2.17 -9.99
CA GLU A 6 -8.55 -2.22 -11.01
C GLU A 6 -9.85 -1.66 -10.44
N ILE A 7 -10.42 -0.65 -11.10
CA ILE A 7 -11.69 -0.04 -10.71
C ILE A 7 -12.80 -0.71 -11.52
N THR A 8 -13.60 -1.55 -10.85
CA THR A 8 -14.74 -2.24 -11.48
C THR A 8 -16.08 -1.51 -11.30
N SER A 9 -16.14 -0.57 -10.35
CA SER A 9 -17.30 0.28 -10.07
C SER A 9 -16.83 1.54 -9.34
N VAL A 10 -17.52 2.66 -9.54
CA VAL A 10 -17.23 3.93 -8.84
C VAL A 10 -18.25 4.12 -7.72
N GLY A 11 -17.77 4.10 -6.47
CA GLY A 11 -18.56 4.40 -5.27
C GLY A 11 -18.12 5.73 -4.61
N ASN A 12 -18.81 6.14 -3.54
CA ASN A 12 -18.52 7.39 -2.82
C ASN A 12 -17.38 7.28 -1.78
N GLY A 13 -16.45 6.33 -1.92
CA GLY A 13 -15.37 6.06 -0.96
C GLY A 13 -13.98 6.34 -1.53
N ALA A 14 -12.96 6.26 -0.65
CA ALA A 14 -11.58 6.28 -1.09
C ALA A 14 -11.26 5.02 -1.93
N ILE A 15 -10.57 5.22 -3.05
CA ILE A 15 -10.11 4.13 -3.90
C ILE A 15 -8.78 3.63 -3.35
N PRO A 16 -8.63 2.33 -3.05
CA PRO A 16 -7.34 1.78 -2.63
C PRO A 16 -6.26 1.99 -3.68
N ILE A 17 -5.02 2.23 -3.25
CA ILE A 17 -3.85 2.31 -4.17
C ILE A 17 -3.51 0.97 -4.83
N GLY A 18 -4.10 -0.12 -4.32
CA GLY A 18 -4.05 -1.45 -4.90
C GLY A 18 -2.87 -2.29 -4.42
N ARG A 19 -2.32 -3.11 -5.32
CA ARG A 19 -1.29 -4.12 -5.01
C ARG A 19 0.03 -3.80 -5.72
N PRO A 20 1.18 -4.22 -5.16
CA PRO A 20 2.48 -4.08 -5.84
C PRO A 20 2.47 -4.65 -7.26
N VAL A 21 3.20 -4.00 -8.18
CA VAL A 21 3.45 -4.53 -9.53
C VAL A 21 4.82 -5.21 -9.62
N GLY A 22 4.91 -6.27 -10.43
CA GLY A 22 6.18 -6.95 -10.69
C GLY A 22 6.87 -7.44 -9.41
N ASN A 23 8.19 -7.22 -9.33
CA ASN A 23 9.02 -7.60 -8.18
C ASN A 23 9.03 -6.55 -7.05
N THR A 24 8.17 -5.55 -7.11
CA THR A 24 8.06 -4.53 -6.07
C THR A 24 7.37 -5.09 -4.82
N ARG A 25 7.85 -4.68 -3.66
CA ARG A 25 7.29 -4.94 -2.34
C ARG A 25 6.92 -3.61 -1.69
N LEU A 26 5.84 -3.62 -0.92
CA LEU A 26 5.43 -2.48 -0.12
C LEU A 26 5.41 -2.87 1.35
N TYR A 27 5.84 -1.94 2.20
CA TYR A 27 5.86 -2.06 3.64
C TYR A 27 5.22 -0.83 4.25
N VAL A 28 4.50 -1.00 5.35
CA VAL A 28 4.05 0.12 6.18
C VAL A 28 4.84 0.03 7.47
N LEU A 29 5.68 1.04 7.72
CA LEU A 29 6.65 1.02 8.81
C LEU A 29 6.34 2.08 9.86
N ASP A 30 6.74 1.81 11.10
CA ASP A 30 6.78 2.81 12.15
C ASP A 30 8.05 3.68 12.08
N ALA A 31 8.19 4.61 13.03
CA ALA A 31 9.34 5.52 13.10
C ALA A 31 10.67 4.81 13.45
N GLN A 32 10.63 3.56 13.88
CA GLN A 32 11.80 2.72 14.14
C GLN A 32 12.17 1.89 12.91
N GLY A 33 11.36 1.91 11.85
CA GLY A 33 11.56 1.16 10.61
C GLY A 33 11.00 -0.26 10.64
N GLU A 34 10.15 -0.60 11.62
CA GLU A 34 9.57 -1.94 11.77
C GLU A 34 8.16 -2.02 11.18
N PRO A 35 7.73 -3.18 10.62
CA PRO A 35 6.40 -3.33 10.06
C PRO A 35 5.29 -3.14 11.10
N VAL A 36 4.30 -2.30 10.77
CA VAL A 36 3.14 -2.08 11.64
C VAL A 36 2.10 -3.19 11.50
N PRO A 37 1.28 -3.46 12.54
CA PRO A 37 0.13 -4.36 12.45
C PRO A 37 -0.93 -3.89 11.45
N LEU A 38 -1.78 -4.82 11.01
CA LEU A 38 -2.87 -4.51 10.08
C LEU A 38 -3.83 -3.44 10.66
N GLY A 39 -4.13 -2.43 9.84
CA GLY A 39 -5.06 -1.35 10.20
C GLY A 39 -4.44 -0.23 11.04
N VAL A 40 -3.16 -0.34 11.40
CA VAL A 40 -2.40 0.72 12.06
C VAL A 40 -1.75 1.62 10.99
N GLU A 41 -1.80 2.92 11.20
CA GLU A 41 -1.16 3.90 10.31
C GLU A 41 0.37 3.86 10.45
N GLY A 42 1.07 4.07 9.34
CA GLY A 42 2.53 4.16 9.29
C GLY A 42 3.01 4.70 7.94
N GLU A 43 4.31 4.81 7.78
CA GLU A 43 4.92 5.34 6.56
C GLU A 43 5.01 4.27 5.48
N LEU A 44 4.63 4.63 4.24
CA LEU A 44 4.67 3.70 3.10
C LEU A 44 6.08 3.63 2.51
N TYR A 45 6.70 2.46 2.59
CA TYR A 45 8.00 2.15 1.99
C TYR A 45 7.83 1.22 0.79
N ILE A 46 8.62 1.46 -0.25
CA ILE A 46 8.62 0.69 -1.49
C ILE A 46 10.02 0.15 -1.74
N GLY A 47 10.14 -1.16 -1.95
CA GLY A 47 11.40 -1.83 -2.24
C GLY A 47 11.21 -3.04 -3.16
N GLY A 48 12.23 -3.89 -3.29
CA GLY A 48 12.22 -5.02 -4.22
C GLY A 48 13.37 -4.97 -5.22
#